data_AF-A0A553AVY9-F1
#
_entry.id   AF-A0A553AVY9-F1
#
_cell.length_a   1.000
_cell.length_b   1.000
_cell.length_c   1.000
_cell.angle_alpha   90.00
_cell.angle_beta   90.00
_cell.angle_gamma   90.00
#
_symmetry.space_group_name_H-M   'P 1'
#
loop_
_entity.id
_entity.type
_entity.pdbx_description
1 polymer ?
#
loop_
_entity_poly.entity_id
_entity_poly.type
_entity_poly.pdbx_seq_one_letter_code
_entity_poly.pdbx_strand_id
1 'polypeptide(L)' 'MMKIKYNGRTFFSGQSLANAITRDMNQSIGRQVRQAAAASNTSVRKTTKDFEIKGDAADLSRFYDRLGR' A
#
# COMPACT_ATOMS: atom_id res chain seq x y z
N MET A 1 26.70 -19.29 -2.91
CA MET A 1 25.43 -18.63 -3.28
C MET A 1 24.81 -18.05 -2.01
N MET A 2 24.68 -16.73 -1.90
CA MET A 2 24.15 -16.08 -0.70
C MET A 2 22.64 -16.31 -0.62
N LYS A 3 22.14 -16.78 0.53
CA LYS A 3 20.71 -16.97 0.78
C LYS A 3 20.22 -15.80 1.63
N ILE A 4 19.25 -15.04 1.13
CA ILE A 4 18.67 -13.90 1.84
C ILE A 4 17.22 -14.24 2.19
N LYS A 5 16.84 -14.10 3.46
CA LYS A 5 15.47 -14.36 3.91
C LYS A 5 14.70 -13.05 4.04
N TYR A 6 13.48 -12.99 3.51
CA TYR A 6 12.57 -11.87 3.67
C TYR A 6 11.12 -12.37 3.67
N ASN A 7 10.33 -11.92 4.66
CA ASN A 7 8.90 -12.25 4.79
C ASN A 7 8.60 -13.76 4.67
N GLY A 8 9.41 -14.61 5.33
CA GLY A 8 9.30 -16.08 5.29
C GLY A 8 9.77 -16.74 3.99
N ARG A 9 10.20 -15.97 2.98
CA ARG A 9 10.71 -16.46 1.69
C ARG A 9 12.22 -16.39 1.63
N THR A 10 12.82 -17.32 0.89
CA THR A 10 14.28 -17.33 0.64
C THR A 10 14.56 -16.87 -0.78
N PHE A 11 15.48 -15.93 -0.92
CA PHE A 11 15.93 -15.34 -2.16
C PHE A 11 17.40 -15.65 -2.39
N PHE A 12 17.77 -15.84 -3.66
CA PHE A 12 19.12 -16.21 -4.07
C PHE A 12 19.85 -15.06 -4.78
N SER A 13 19.15 -13.95 -5.05
CA SER A 13 19.72 -12.74 -5.66
C SER A 13 19.14 -11.48 -5.03
N GLY A 14 19.95 -10.43 -4.91
CA GLY A 14 19.50 -9.12 -4.39
C GLY A 14 18.38 -8.50 -5.23
N GLN A 15 18.37 -8.73 -6.55
CA GLN A 15 17.31 -8.24 -7.43
C GLN A 15 15.96 -8.92 -7.16
N SER A 16 15.95 -10.23 -6.91
CA SER A 16 14.72 -10.95 -6.57
C SER A 16 14.14 -10.51 -5.22
N LEU A 17 15.02 -10.22 -4.25
CA LEU A 17 14.65 -9.63 -2.97
C LEU A 17 14.05 -8.22 -3.16
N ALA A 18 14.73 -7.33 -3.90
CA ALA A 18 14.26 -5.97 -4.11
C ALA A 18 12.87 -5.94 -4.78
N ASN A 19 12.66 -6.79 -5.79
CA ASN A 19 11.36 -6.92 -6.44
C ASN A 19 10.26 -7.42 -5.48
N ALA A 20 10.60 -8.34 -4.57
CA ALA A 20 9.67 -8.84 -3.57
C ALA A 20 9.32 -7.75 -2.53
N ILE A 21 10.31 -7.01 -2.05
CA ILE A 21 10.12 -5.88 -1.13
C ILE A 21 9.21 -4.84 -1.77
N THR A 22 9.50 -4.40 -3.00
CA THR A 22 8.67 -3.40 -3.71
C THR A 22 7.23 -3.87 -3.89
N ARG A 23 7.03 -5.16 -4.20
CA ARG A 23 5.69 -5.73 -4.34
C ARG A 23 4.94 -5.73 -3.01
N ASP A 24 5.59 -6.17 -1.94
CA ASP A 24 4.98 -6.27 -0.62
C ASP A 24 4.66 -4.87 -0.06
N MET A 25 5.55 -3.89 -0.26
CA MET A 25 5.29 -2.48 0.05
C MET A 25 4.09 -1.94 -0.70
N ASN A 26 4.03 -2.13 -2.02
CA ASN A 26 2.90 -1.68 -2.85
C ASN A 26 1.57 -2.31 -2.42
N GLN A 27 1.58 -3.57 -2.00
CA GLN A 27 0.40 -4.24 -1.46
C GLN A 27 0.03 -3.73 -0.07
N SER A 28 1.01 -3.44 0.79
CA SER A 28 0.79 -2.88 2.12
C SER A 28 0.14 -1.49 2.03
N ILE A 29 0.72 -0.60 1.22
CA ILE A 29 0.20 0.74 0.97
C ILE A 29 -1.23 0.65 0.40
N GLY A 30 -1.45 -0.20 -0.60
CA GLY A 30 -2.78 -0.39 -1.17
C GLY A 30 -3.81 -0.91 -0.17
N ARG A 31 -3.40 -1.72 0.81
CA ARG A 31 -4.28 -2.17 1.90
C ARG A 31 -4.61 -1.03 2.86
N GLN A 32 -3.61 -0.26 3.28
CA GLN A 32 -3.81 0.90 4.17
C GLN A 32 -4.74 1.93 3.55
N VAL A 33 -4.52 2.31 2.29
CA VAL A 33 -5.36 3.28 1.57
C VAL A 33 -6.82 2.78 1.48
N ARG A 34 -7.04 1.50 1.17
CA ARG A 34 -8.40 0.94 1.12
C ARG A 34 -9.07 0.86 2.49
N GLN A 35 -8.31 0.54 3.54
CA GLN A 35 -8.83 0.52 4.91
C GLN A 35 -9.23 1.93 5.38
N ALA A 36 -8.36 2.92 5.12
CA ALA A 36 -8.66 4.32 5.40
C ALA A 36 -9.94 4.75 4.68
N ALA A 37 -10.07 4.41 3.39
CA ALA A 37 -11.22 4.74 2.57
C ALA A 37 -12.54 4.10 3.05
N ALA A 38 -12.49 2.80 3.38
CA ALA A 38 -13.65 2.08 3.91
C ALA A 38 -14.13 2.68 5.24
N ALA A 39 -13.22 3.20 6.06
CA ALA A 39 -13.56 3.84 7.33
C ALA A 39 -14.06 5.29 7.18
N SER A 40 -13.66 6.00 6.13
CA SER A 40 -13.99 7.40 5.89
C SER A 40 -15.10 7.63 4.87
N ASN A 41 -15.78 6.58 4.41
CA ASN A 41 -16.82 6.65 3.38
C ASN A 41 -16.33 7.30 2.06
N THR A 42 -15.02 7.22 1.78
CA THR A 42 -14.44 7.73 0.54
C THR A 42 -14.26 6.60 -0.47
N SER A 43 -14.42 6.92 -1.75
CA SER A 43 -14.17 5.99 -2.84
C SER A 43 -12.70 6.08 -3.26
N VAL A 44 -12.01 4.94 -3.31
CA VAL A 44 -10.64 4.87 -3.81
C VAL A 44 -10.59 4.04 -5.08
N ARG A 45 -10.00 4.62 -6.12
CA ARG A 45 -9.69 3.94 -7.38
C ARG A 45 -8.18 3.89 -7.57
N LYS A 46 -7.64 2.68 -7.72
CA LYS A 46 -6.23 2.50 -8.10
C LYS A 46 -6.08 2.80 -9.59
N THR A 47 -5.16 3.69 -9.94
CA THR A 47 -4.75 3.97 -11.33
C THR A 47 -3.42 3.28 -11.62
N THR A 48 -2.91 3.43 -12.84
CA THR A 48 -1.68 2.77 -13.30
C THR A 48 -0.44 3.19 -12.50
N LYS A 49 -0.45 4.40 -11.94
CA LYS A 49 0.64 4.95 -11.13
C LYS A 49 0.23 5.25 -9.68
N ASP A 50 -1.02 5.66 -9.45
CA ASP A 50 -1.44 6.32 -8.22
C ASP A 50 -2.78 5.80 -7.66
N PHE A 51 -3.29 6.47 -6.63
CA PHE A 51 -4.63 6.26 -6.09
C PHE A 51 -5.44 7.55 -6.24
N GLU A 52 -6.59 7.46 -6.92
CA GLU A 52 -7.60 8.51 -6.92
C GLU A 52 -8.53 8.32 -5.74
N ILE A 53 -8.73 9.36 -4.93
CA ILE A 53 -9.65 9.37 -3.79
C ILE A 53 -10.77 10.37 -4.10
N LYS A 54 -12.03 9.94 -3.93
CA LYS A 54 -13.23 10.76 -4.13
C LYS A 54 -14.10 10.72 -2.88
N GLY A 55 -14.60 11.88 -2.46
CA GLY A 55 -15.52 12.03 -1.33
C GLY A 55 -15.74 13.50 -1.00
N ASP A 56 -16.66 13.76 -0.09
CA ASP A 56 -16.92 15.10 0.41
C ASP A 56 -15.76 15.61 1.27
N ALA A 57 -15.65 16.92 1.46
CA ALA A 57 -14.53 17.54 2.17
C ALA A 57 -14.36 16.98 3.61
N ALA A 58 -15.48 16.71 4.30
CA ALA A 58 -15.48 16.11 5.64
C ALA A 58 -14.95 14.65 5.63
N ASP A 59 -15.26 13.90 4.59
CA ASP A 59 -14.84 12.51 4.44
C ASP A 59 -13.38 12.39 3.99
N LEU A 60 -12.92 13.33 3.16
CA LEU A 60 -11.50 13.49 2.83
C LEU A 60 -10.66 13.85 4.06
N SER A 61 -11.14 14.75 4.93
CA SER A 61 -10.44 15.07 6.19
C SER A 61 -10.28 13.81 7.05
N ARG A 62 -11.36 13.04 7.24
CA ARG A 62 -11.32 11.76 7.98
C ARG A 62 -10.42 10.72 7.34
N PHE A 63 -10.35 10.71 6.00
CA PHE A 63 -9.46 9.83 5.25
C PHE A 63 -7.99 10.17 5.55
N TYR A 64 -7.60 11.44 5.43
CA TYR A 64 -6.21 11.87 5.67
C TYR A 64 -5.79 11.69 7.13
N ASP A 65 -6.66 12.00 8.09
CA ASP A 65 -6.40 11.78 9.52
C ASP A 65 -6.14 10.31 9.85
N ARG A 66 -6.75 9.39 9.11
CA ARG A 66 -6.55 7.94 9.27
C ARG A 66 -5.38 7.40 8.49
N LEU A 67 -5.05 8.00 7.34
CA LEU A 67 -3.88 7.60 6.56
C LEU A 67 -2.57 8.02 7.25
N GLY A 68 -2.58 9.12 8.00
CA GLY A 68 -1.43 9.62 8.76
C GLY A 68 -1.26 9.02 10.16
N ARG A 69 -2.18 8.15 10.60
CA ARG A 69 -2.10 7.39 11.86
C ARG A 69 -1.49 6.01 11.63
#